data_AF-W9H8N8-F1
#
_entry.id   AF-W9H8N8-F1
#
_cell.length_a   1.000
_cell.length_b   1.000
_cell.length_c   1.000
_cell.angle_alpha   90.00
_cell.angle_beta   90.00
_cell.angle_gamma   90.00
#
_symmetry.space_group_name_H-M   'P 1'
#
loop_
_entity.id
_entity.type
_entity.pdbx_description
1 polymer ?
#
loop_
_entity_poly.entity_id
_entity_poly.type
_entity_poly.pdbx_seq_one_letter_code
_entity_poly.pdbx_strand_id
1 'polypeptide(L)'
;MPEAIDTNSEAVGTTRVFYELHTYHGSYWMCAKTTLDRDEAESGARNAQADKVGFGARVALCTEYADYDHVSRTILSRTLWRDGAVDVSAPLIMPVPGGDGICRTVADLRSDRARETMAAALQRYLDDNRLTPLELLHSDANALRLNDAGTTLQGALQKVAIAQVQGTDVPVQRRFKDLLALGDQVLAELRADAKRVPVKACVPGSYGAQCAALEAKHPDAAAYHILRALSLYLAEAPKGWIGKLDALGHLVEERLPARHVMPLDAILSEIANASTVTNDLTGPNPADRLTHIRSLLDLHAGRYEAPANRASDGIRALNWLIREGRCPRTRSTIERRVIRELTNIAPLKAERALWNQAQTLHLLMELFKETPPLAHDIEMLETLEQRALRLINPESVAEAIGQCKLPSEKVRTLVRIVDLMPYVASKAKMTEFVRAAWSPDDLVREGGGKDRPAALPILVGMHRDIAGAEMDPDTQAKLLTDLDATMLDIVRIDVLNAPNRTFMDRILQLMKLCAASPLPEGKARACAVDAVGRAVNSPEFLDPFLKRFKAEAERKQALLSLRSLLKSSGLAGR
;
A
#
# COMPACT_ATOMS: atom_id res chain seq x y z
N MET A 1 -8.30 -8.80 22.13
CA MET A 1 -7.23 -9.72 22.55
C MET A 1 -6.02 -9.39 21.70
N PRO A 2 -4.84 -9.11 22.26
CA PRO A 2 -3.69 -8.75 21.44
C PRO A 2 -3.21 -10.02 20.73
N GLU A 3 -3.36 -10.03 19.41
CA GLU A 3 -2.88 -11.09 18.53
C GLU A 3 -1.35 -11.16 18.56
N ALA A 4 -0.86 -12.39 18.40
CA ALA A 4 0.53 -12.78 18.53
C ALA A 4 1.46 -11.89 17.68
N ILE A 5 2.34 -11.15 18.36
CA ILE A 5 3.47 -10.48 17.73
C ILE A 5 4.51 -11.55 17.37
N ASP A 6 4.48 -11.87 16.07
CA ASP A 6 5.53 -12.37 15.18
C ASP A 6 6.67 -13.24 15.76
N THR A 7 6.72 -14.48 15.28
CA THR A 7 7.78 -15.49 15.48
C THR A 7 9.18 -15.05 15.01
N ASN A 8 9.33 -13.88 14.38
CA ASN A 8 10.63 -13.28 13.99
C ASN A 8 11.41 -12.61 15.13
N SER A 9 10.82 -12.48 16.33
CA SER A 9 11.47 -11.79 17.47
C SER A 9 12.77 -12.44 17.97
N GLU A 10 13.03 -13.72 17.67
CA GLU A 10 14.26 -14.40 18.11
C GLU A 10 15.51 -14.02 17.29
N ALA A 11 15.37 -13.54 16.06
CA ALA A 11 16.51 -13.36 15.14
C ALA A 11 17.30 -12.05 15.34
N VAL A 12 16.64 -11.00 15.86
CA VAL A 12 17.19 -9.64 16.01
C VAL A 12 17.45 -9.29 17.47
N GLY A 13 16.94 -10.09 18.43
CA GLY A 13 17.08 -9.85 19.86
C GLY A 13 15.90 -9.10 20.48
N THR A 14 16.14 -8.31 21.52
CA THR A 14 15.07 -7.66 22.30
C THR A 14 14.41 -6.53 21.50
N THR A 15 13.13 -6.68 21.20
CA THR A 15 12.32 -5.67 20.51
C THR A 15 11.41 -4.95 21.52
N ARG A 16 11.44 -3.62 21.52
CA ARG A 16 10.56 -2.76 22.32
C ARG A 16 9.70 -1.91 21.41
N VAL A 17 8.39 -1.91 21.65
CA VAL A 17 7.44 -1.06 20.95
C VAL A 17 7.04 0.10 21.87
N PHE A 18 7.04 1.32 21.34
CA PHE A 18 6.59 2.52 22.04
C PHE A 18 5.94 3.50 21.07
N TYR A 19 5.29 4.53 21.59
CA TYR A 19 4.58 5.54 20.83
C TYR A 19 5.13 6.96 21.00
N GLU A 20 5.22 7.72 19.92
CA GLU A 20 5.58 9.14 19.94
C GLU A 20 4.47 10.05 19.41
N LEU A 21 4.00 10.98 20.24
CA LEU A 21 3.10 12.07 19.85
C LEU A 21 3.90 13.22 19.23
N HIS A 22 3.52 13.64 18.02
CA HIS A 22 4.18 14.70 17.28
C HIS A 22 3.23 15.84 16.95
N THR A 23 3.68 17.09 17.11
CA THR A 23 2.95 18.31 16.75
C THR A 23 3.66 19.07 15.63
N TYR A 24 2.90 19.61 14.69
CA TYR A 24 3.42 20.35 13.53
C TYR A 24 3.45 21.85 13.82
N HIS A 25 4.62 22.48 13.69
CA HIS A 25 4.79 23.92 13.95
C HIS A 25 5.02 24.70 12.65
N GLY A 26 4.25 24.38 11.61
CA GLY A 26 4.17 25.14 10.35
C GLY A 26 5.28 24.83 9.36
N SER A 27 6.45 24.40 9.85
CA SER A 27 7.57 23.99 9.00
C SER A 27 8.31 22.74 9.45
N TYR A 28 8.17 22.33 10.71
CA TYR A 28 8.77 21.11 11.24
C TYR A 28 7.82 20.39 12.20
N TRP A 29 8.09 19.11 12.44
CA TRP A 29 7.40 18.30 13.43
C TRP A 29 8.26 18.17 14.68
N MET A 30 7.64 18.35 15.85
CA MET A 30 8.28 18.20 17.14
C MET A 30 7.70 16.99 17.88
N CYS A 31 8.56 16.16 18.49
CA CYS A 31 8.10 15.11 19.39
C CYS A 31 7.66 15.74 20.72
N ALA A 32 6.37 15.75 20.99
CA ALA A 32 5.79 16.35 22.19
C ALA A 32 5.79 15.39 23.38
N LYS A 33 5.57 14.09 23.14
CA LYS A 33 5.51 13.06 24.19
C LYS A 33 5.89 11.68 23.65
N THR A 34 6.52 10.87 24.49
CA THR A 34 6.77 9.45 24.24
C THR A 34 6.05 8.63 25.32
N THR A 35 5.33 7.57 24.95
CA THR A 35 4.59 6.70 25.87
C THR A 35 4.63 5.24 25.38
N LEU A 36 4.33 4.28 26.25
CA LEU A 36 4.13 2.87 25.87
C LEU A 36 2.66 2.55 25.58
N ASP A 37 1.74 3.46 25.91
CA ASP A 37 0.30 3.28 25.75
C ASP A 37 -0.20 3.99 24.49
N ARG A 38 -0.81 3.20 23.59
CA ARG A 38 -1.40 3.70 22.34
C ARG A 38 -2.54 4.69 22.59
N ASP A 39 -3.45 4.36 23.51
CA ASP A 39 -4.67 5.14 23.74
C ASP A 39 -4.31 6.49 24.36
N GLU A 40 -3.26 6.52 25.19
CA GLU A 40 -2.72 7.75 25.74
C GLU A 40 -2.11 8.65 24.65
N ALA A 41 -1.37 8.07 23.69
CA ALA A 41 -0.80 8.81 22.58
C ALA A 41 -1.89 9.37 21.65
N GLU A 42 -2.90 8.57 21.30
CA GLU A 42 -4.05 9.00 20.49
C GLU A 42 -4.89 10.07 21.19
N SER A 43 -5.18 9.89 22.48
CA SER A 43 -5.88 10.90 23.29
C SER A 43 -5.09 12.20 23.39
N GLY A 44 -3.76 12.10 23.54
CA GLY A 44 -2.85 13.23 23.51
C GLY A 44 -2.89 13.99 22.18
N ALA A 45 -2.95 13.29 21.05
CA ALA A 45 -3.11 13.91 19.74
C ALA A 45 -4.44 14.64 19.59
N ARG A 46 -5.54 14.04 20.05
CA ARG A 46 -6.88 14.68 20.04
C ARG A 46 -6.93 15.91 20.95
N ASN A 47 -6.26 15.89 22.10
CA ASN A 47 -6.17 17.04 22.99
C ASN A 47 -5.30 18.16 22.37
N ALA A 48 -4.13 17.82 21.83
CA ALA A 48 -3.29 18.79 21.11
C ALA A 48 -4.04 19.44 19.93
N GLN A 49 -4.90 18.68 19.26
CA GLN A 49 -5.83 19.18 18.26
C GLN A 49 -6.86 20.17 18.84
N ALA A 50 -7.55 19.78 19.91
CA ALA A 50 -8.58 20.62 20.53
C ALA A 50 -7.99 21.95 21.05
N ASP A 51 -6.81 21.88 21.65
CA ASP A 51 -6.09 23.01 22.22
C ASP A 51 -5.33 23.84 21.16
N LYS A 52 -5.39 23.45 19.88
CA LYS A 52 -4.69 24.08 18.75
C LYS A 52 -3.18 24.23 19.00
N VAL A 53 -2.57 23.20 19.60
CA VAL A 53 -1.13 23.14 19.81
C VAL A 53 -0.46 22.84 18.46
N GLY A 54 0.02 23.90 17.83
CA GLY A 54 0.57 23.85 16.47
C GLY A 54 -0.52 23.79 15.38
N PHE A 55 -0.11 23.46 14.16
CA PHE A 55 -0.93 23.36 12.95
C PHE A 55 -1.31 21.90 12.62
N GLY A 56 -0.92 20.93 13.45
CA GLY A 56 -1.27 19.53 13.25
C GLY A 56 -0.78 18.61 14.37
N ALA A 57 -1.41 17.45 14.53
CA ALA A 57 -0.97 16.39 15.45
C ALA A 57 -0.95 15.03 14.75
N ARG A 58 -0.09 14.12 15.24
CA ARG A 58 0.00 12.71 14.82
C ARG A 58 0.62 11.83 15.90
N VAL A 59 0.38 10.52 15.82
CA VAL A 59 0.93 9.50 16.73
C VAL A 59 1.79 8.53 15.97
N ALA A 60 2.84 8.03 16.63
CA ALA A 60 3.76 7.05 16.10
C ALA A 60 3.87 5.73 16.76
N LEU A 61 4.08 4.69 15.98
CA LEU A 61 4.59 3.42 16.43
C LEU A 61 6.10 3.39 16.17
N CYS A 62 6.89 3.30 17.22
CA CYS A 62 8.33 3.12 17.15
C CYS A 62 8.66 1.71 17.64
N THR A 63 9.44 0.99 16.85
CA THR A 63 9.98 -0.32 17.18
C THR A 63 11.48 -0.19 17.35
N GLU A 64 11.95 -0.25 18.59
CA GLU A 64 13.35 -0.27 18.98
C GLU A 64 13.85 -1.71 19.02
N TYR A 65 14.87 -1.97 18.22
CA TYR A 65 15.65 -3.22 18.24
C TYR A 65 16.89 -2.96 19.09
N ALA A 66 16.84 -3.29 20.38
CA ALA A 66 17.87 -2.92 21.35
C ALA A 66 19.24 -3.52 21.00
N ASP A 67 19.26 -4.78 20.55
CA ASP A 67 20.48 -5.46 20.12
C ASP A 67 21.01 -4.99 18.76
N TYR A 68 20.22 -4.19 18.03
CA TYR A 68 20.53 -3.63 16.71
C TYR A 68 20.77 -2.12 16.71
N ASP A 69 20.70 -1.48 17.89
CA ASP A 69 20.73 -0.01 18.08
C ASP A 69 19.98 0.72 16.97
N HIS A 70 18.77 0.22 16.66
CA HIS A 70 17.95 0.71 15.55
C HIS A 70 16.53 0.91 16.03
N VAL A 71 16.01 2.10 15.76
CA VAL A 71 14.60 2.40 15.95
C VAL A 71 13.97 2.52 14.58
N SER A 72 13.18 1.52 14.22
CA SER A 72 12.24 1.60 13.12
C SER A 72 11.00 2.37 13.59
N ARG A 73 10.36 3.10 12.69
CA ARG A 73 9.19 3.89 13.02
C ARG A 73 8.18 3.79 11.90
N THR A 74 6.99 3.35 12.26
CA THR A 74 5.83 3.25 11.38
C THR A 74 4.74 4.14 11.98
N ILE A 75 4.25 5.10 11.21
CA ILE A 75 3.14 5.99 11.58
C ILE A 75 2.43 6.29 10.31
N LEU A 76 1.09 6.29 10.28
CA LEU A 76 0.33 7.44 9.79
C LEU A 76 -0.95 7.64 10.65
N SER A 77 -1.22 8.91 10.96
CA SER A 77 -2.54 9.48 11.29
C SER A 77 -2.35 10.98 11.32
N ARG A 78 -2.97 11.69 10.37
CA ARG A 78 -2.76 13.12 10.14
C ARG A 78 -4.07 13.87 10.30
N THR A 79 -4.02 14.91 11.12
CA THR A 79 -4.98 16.01 11.07
C THR A 79 -4.16 17.31 11.04
N LEU A 80 -3.91 17.85 9.84
CA LEU A 80 -3.38 19.22 9.74
C LEU A 80 -4.56 20.19 9.69
N TRP A 81 -4.49 21.25 10.48
CA TRP A 81 -5.46 22.34 10.43
C TRP A 81 -4.91 23.46 9.57
N ARG A 82 -5.61 23.79 8.48
CA ARG A 82 -5.42 25.04 7.74
C ARG A 82 -6.69 25.85 7.87
N ASP A 83 -6.55 27.12 8.28
CA ASP A 83 -7.67 28.06 8.40
C ASP A 83 -8.86 27.52 9.22
N GLY A 84 -8.59 26.69 10.23
CA GLY A 84 -9.61 26.10 11.10
C GLY A 84 -10.28 24.82 10.58
N ALA A 85 -9.88 24.30 9.40
CA ALA A 85 -10.39 23.05 8.83
C ALA A 85 -9.30 21.99 8.65
N VAL A 86 -9.69 20.72 8.75
CA VAL A 86 -8.79 19.57 8.52
C VAL A 86 -8.45 19.46 7.04
N ASP A 87 -7.16 19.58 6.71
CA ASP A 87 -6.65 19.40 5.35
C ASP A 87 -6.34 17.91 5.09
N VAL A 88 -7.36 17.23 4.58
CA VAL A 88 -7.35 15.82 4.13
C VAL A 88 -6.50 15.60 2.87
N SER A 89 -6.17 16.67 2.15
CA SER A 89 -5.52 16.59 0.84
C SER A 89 -3.99 16.56 0.90
N ALA A 90 -3.41 17.12 1.96
CA ALA A 90 -1.96 17.24 1.99
C ALA A 90 -1.26 15.94 2.44
N PRO A 91 -0.05 15.69 1.92
CA PRO A 91 0.58 14.39 1.98
C PRO A 91 0.88 13.99 3.42
N LEU A 92 0.80 12.69 3.67
CA LEU A 92 1.36 12.07 4.85
C LEU A 92 2.88 12.24 4.79
N ILE A 93 3.40 13.19 5.58
CA ILE A 93 4.84 13.40 5.72
C ILE A 93 5.31 12.41 6.78
N MET A 94 6.31 11.59 6.51
CA MET A 94 6.90 10.75 7.55
C MET A 94 7.72 11.57 8.54
N PRO A 95 7.58 11.36 9.86
CA PRO A 95 8.56 11.91 10.79
C PRO A 95 9.90 11.24 10.58
N VAL A 96 10.91 12.03 10.91
CA VAL A 96 12.25 11.53 11.14
C VAL A 96 12.36 11.19 12.64
N PRO A 97 12.70 9.94 13.03
CA PRO A 97 12.96 9.58 14.43
C PRO A 97 14.18 10.32 15.02
N GLY A 98 14.22 10.45 16.36
CA GLY A 98 15.42 10.83 17.11
C GLY A 98 15.79 12.34 17.11
N GLY A 99 15.40 13.06 18.17
CA GLY A 99 15.96 14.37 18.55
C GLY A 99 15.76 15.54 17.57
N ASP A 100 16.55 16.61 17.69
CA ASP A 100 16.49 17.83 16.85
C ASP A 100 17.29 17.70 15.53
N GLY A 101 18.11 16.65 15.37
CA GLY A 101 18.91 16.41 14.16
C GLY A 101 20.13 17.29 14.00
N ILE A 102 20.58 17.90 15.09
CA ILE A 102 21.69 18.84 15.08
C ILE A 102 23.00 18.09 15.37
N CYS A 103 23.92 18.08 14.39
CA CYS A 103 25.24 17.46 14.56
C CYS A 103 26.18 18.40 15.34
N ARG A 104 26.48 18.11 16.60
CA ARG A 104 27.38 18.97 17.42
C ARG A 104 28.81 18.43 17.44
N THR A 105 28.96 17.13 17.30
CA THR A 105 30.21 16.40 17.37
C THR A 105 30.42 15.53 16.13
N VAL A 106 31.63 15.01 15.96
CA VAL A 106 31.93 14.03 14.90
C VAL A 106 31.13 12.73 15.08
N ALA A 107 30.87 12.31 16.32
CA ALA A 107 30.02 11.15 16.59
C ALA A 107 28.60 11.36 16.06
N ASP A 108 28.06 12.58 16.22
CA ASP A 108 26.71 12.90 15.74
C ASP A 108 26.59 12.80 14.22
N LEU A 109 27.67 13.09 13.46
CA LEU A 109 27.70 12.91 12.00
C LEU A 109 27.56 11.45 11.57
N ARG A 110 27.90 10.50 12.44
CA ARG A 110 27.78 9.06 12.15
C ARG A 110 26.41 8.50 12.55
N SER A 111 25.55 9.27 13.20
CA SER A 111 24.19 8.85 13.56
C SER A 111 23.32 8.55 12.34
N ASP A 112 22.35 7.65 12.48
CA ASP A 112 21.41 7.27 11.40
C ASP A 112 20.75 8.51 10.77
N ARG A 113 20.31 9.45 11.61
CA ARG A 113 19.67 10.70 11.17
C ARG A 113 20.60 11.61 10.38
N ALA A 114 21.86 11.75 10.81
CA ALA A 114 22.84 12.53 10.07
C ALA A 114 23.11 11.89 8.71
N ARG A 115 23.19 10.55 8.64
CA ARG A 115 23.39 9.83 7.38
C ARG A 115 22.20 9.94 6.42
N GLU A 116 20.96 9.92 6.92
CA GLU A 116 19.76 10.23 6.11
C GLU A 116 19.80 11.64 5.55
N THR A 117 20.21 12.62 6.37
CA THR A 117 20.36 14.02 5.96
C THR A 117 21.47 14.18 4.92
N MET A 118 22.60 13.48 5.09
CA MET A 118 23.68 13.43 4.12
C MET A 118 23.22 12.80 2.80
N ALA A 119 22.50 11.69 2.86
CA ALA A 119 21.95 11.01 1.68
C ALA A 119 21.08 11.95 0.85
N ALA A 120 20.23 12.76 1.50
CA ALA A 120 19.41 13.76 0.82
C ALA A 120 20.23 14.96 0.29
N ALA A 121 21.13 15.51 1.10
CA ALA A 121 21.89 16.70 0.74
C ALA A 121 22.92 16.45 -0.39
N LEU A 122 23.51 15.24 -0.40
CA LEU A 122 24.53 14.78 -1.34
C LEU A 122 23.99 13.80 -2.38
N GLN A 123 22.67 13.65 -2.51
CA GLN A 123 22.01 12.62 -3.34
C GLN A 123 22.67 12.45 -4.72
N ARG A 124 22.80 13.55 -5.49
CA ARG A 124 23.40 13.51 -6.83
C ARG A 124 24.85 13.01 -6.80
N TYR A 125 25.66 13.50 -5.88
CA TYR A 125 27.06 13.08 -5.77
C TYR A 125 27.18 11.61 -5.41
N LEU A 126 26.37 11.15 -4.46
CA LEU A 126 26.32 9.76 -4.02
C LEU A 126 25.85 8.85 -5.15
N ASP A 127 24.80 9.22 -5.88
CA ASP A 127 24.30 8.46 -7.02
C ASP A 127 25.35 8.39 -8.15
N ASP A 128 25.94 9.52 -8.55
CA ASP A 128 26.92 9.59 -9.65
C ASP A 128 28.17 8.73 -9.34
N ASN A 129 28.61 8.69 -8.08
CA ASN A 129 29.75 7.89 -7.65
C ASN A 129 29.37 6.49 -7.14
N ARG A 130 28.07 6.16 -7.09
CA ARG A 130 27.52 4.94 -6.47
C ARG A 130 28.03 4.73 -5.05
N LEU A 131 28.03 5.76 -4.21
CA LEU A 131 28.53 5.73 -2.83
C LEU A 131 27.38 5.81 -1.81
N THR A 132 27.58 5.18 -0.66
CA THR A 132 26.71 5.34 0.51
C THR A 132 27.31 6.36 1.51
N PRO A 133 26.48 7.04 2.34
CA PRO A 133 26.97 7.85 3.45
C PRO A 133 27.96 7.12 4.36
N LEU A 134 27.73 5.83 4.65
CA LEU A 134 28.67 5.01 5.44
C LEU A 134 30.03 4.88 4.76
N GLU A 135 30.08 4.64 3.45
CA GLU A 135 31.34 4.62 2.70
C GLU A 135 32.06 5.96 2.70
N LEU A 136 31.33 7.08 2.71
CA LEU A 136 31.93 8.41 2.84
C LEU A 136 32.56 8.62 4.23
N LEU A 137 31.85 8.21 5.28
CA LEU A 137 32.26 8.44 6.67
C LEU A 137 33.35 7.49 7.18
N HIS A 138 33.65 6.41 6.42
CA HIS A 138 34.60 5.37 6.82
C HIS A 138 35.70 5.10 5.77
N SER A 139 35.75 5.86 4.68
CA SER A 139 36.86 5.81 3.70
C SER A 139 37.52 7.17 3.59
N ASP A 140 38.82 7.24 3.90
CA ASP A 140 39.63 8.44 3.73
C ASP A 140 39.74 8.86 2.26
N ALA A 141 39.84 7.89 1.34
CA ALA A 141 39.84 8.14 -0.09
C ALA A 141 38.54 8.78 -0.59
N ASN A 142 37.38 8.25 -0.16
CA ASN A 142 36.08 8.81 -0.58
C ASN A 142 35.81 10.16 0.08
N ALA A 143 36.14 10.32 1.37
CA ALA A 143 36.02 11.59 2.07
C ALA A 143 36.89 12.67 1.41
N LEU A 144 38.13 12.34 1.02
CA LEU A 144 39.01 13.25 0.31
C LEU A 144 38.43 13.65 -1.06
N ARG A 145 37.91 12.70 -1.83
CA ARG A 145 37.26 12.98 -3.12
C ARG A 145 36.06 13.92 -2.99
N LEU A 146 35.30 13.85 -1.89
CA LEU A 146 34.19 14.78 -1.64
C LEU A 146 34.72 16.16 -1.22
N ASN A 147 35.76 16.19 -0.38
CA ASN A 147 36.42 17.44 0.02
C ASN A 147 37.00 18.21 -1.18
N ASP A 148 37.64 17.49 -2.10
CA ASP A 148 38.18 18.06 -3.35
C ASP A 148 37.05 18.55 -4.28
N ALA A 149 35.85 17.96 -4.17
CA ALA A 149 34.62 18.46 -4.79
C ALA A 149 34.00 19.62 -3.98
N GLY A 150 34.81 20.60 -3.58
CA GLY A 150 34.49 21.62 -2.57
C GLY A 150 33.18 22.39 -2.81
N THR A 151 32.81 22.68 -4.06
CA THR A 151 31.53 23.35 -4.37
C THR A 151 30.32 22.48 -4.05
N THR A 152 30.42 21.18 -4.30
CA THR A 152 29.37 20.19 -3.99
C THR A 152 29.21 20.05 -2.48
N LEU A 153 30.32 19.91 -1.76
CA LEU A 153 30.34 19.81 -0.31
C LEU A 153 29.75 21.07 0.34
N GLN A 154 30.24 22.26 -0.02
CA GLN A 154 29.72 23.52 0.53
C GLN A 154 28.23 23.70 0.25
N GLY A 155 27.77 23.38 -0.97
CA GLY A 155 26.35 23.44 -1.31
C GLY A 155 25.48 22.49 -0.46
N ALA A 156 25.97 21.29 -0.18
CA ALA A 156 25.29 20.34 0.70
C ALA A 156 25.26 20.83 2.16
N LEU A 157 26.40 21.28 2.70
CA LEU A 157 26.50 21.80 4.06
C LEU A 157 25.60 23.03 4.27
N GLN A 158 25.47 23.90 3.27
CA GLN A 158 24.57 25.06 3.34
C GLN A 158 23.10 24.62 3.46
N LYS A 159 22.66 23.61 2.70
CA LYS A 159 21.29 23.06 2.82
C LYS A 159 21.03 22.47 4.21
N VAL A 160 22.00 21.72 4.73
CA VAL A 160 21.92 21.13 6.08
C VAL A 160 21.90 22.22 7.16
N ALA A 161 22.72 23.26 7.02
CA ALA A 161 22.75 24.39 7.94
C ALA A 161 21.39 25.09 8.01
N ILE A 162 20.75 25.36 6.86
CA ILE A 162 19.41 25.95 6.79
C ILE A 162 18.40 25.07 7.53
N ALA A 163 18.41 23.76 7.28
CA ALA A 163 17.49 22.83 7.91
C ALA A 163 17.68 22.76 9.44
N GLN A 164 18.93 22.80 9.93
CA GLN A 164 19.24 22.69 11.36
C GLN A 164 18.99 23.96 12.18
N VAL A 165 19.03 25.14 11.56
CA VAL A 165 18.74 26.40 12.28
C VAL A 165 17.29 26.85 12.14
N GLN A 166 16.48 26.14 11.36
CA GLN A 166 15.08 26.48 11.14
C GLN A 166 14.30 26.48 12.46
N GLY A 167 13.68 27.61 12.80
CA GLY A 167 12.98 27.79 14.07
C GLY A 167 13.89 28.12 15.27
N THR A 168 15.17 28.43 15.02
CA THR A 168 16.13 28.89 16.04
C THR A 168 16.65 30.30 15.72
N ASP A 169 17.20 30.99 16.71
CA ASP A 169 17.85 32.30 16.52
C ASP A 169 19.29 32.20 16.00
N VAL A 170 19.77 30.99 15.67
CA VAL A 170 21.15 30.78 15.21
C VAL A 170 21.29 31.19 13.75
N PRO A 171 22.23 32.09 13.39
CA PRO A 171 22.46 32.44 12.00
C PRO A 171 22.94 31.26 11.16
N VAL A 172 22.33 31.04 9.98
CA VAL A 172 22.70 29.97 9.03
C VAL A 172 24.21 29.95 8.75
N GLN A 173 24.81 31.12 8.55
CA GLN A 173 26.24 31.25 8.25
C GLN A 173 27.15 30.78 9.38
N ARG A 174 26.75 30.98 10.64
CA ARG A 174 27.48 30.45 11.79
C ARG A 174 27.41 28.93 11.77
N ARG A 175 26.22 28.37 11.60
CA ARG A 175 26.01 26.92 11.58
C ARG A 175 26.74 26.24 10.43
N PHE A 176 26.76 26.87 9.25
CA PHE A 176 27.52 26.39 8.10
C PHE A 176 29.01 26.26 8.42
N LYS A 177 29.62 27.25 9.08
CA LYS A 177 31.03 27.20 9.49
C LYS A 177 31.29 26.08 10.50
N ASP A 178 30.38 25.88 11.45
CA ASP A 178 30.48 24.78 12.42
C ASP A 178 30.45 23.41 11.72
N LEU A 179 29.55 23.24 10.75
CA LEU A 179 29.45 22.00 9.95
C LEU A 179 30.68 21.78 9.06
N LEU A 180 31.25 22.83 8.48
CA LEU A 180 32.48 22.75 7.71
C LEU A 180 33.65 22.30 8.58
N ALA A 181 33.79 22.89 9.77
CA ALA A 181 34.83 22.50 10.74
C ALA A 181 34.69 21.05 11.19
N LEU A 182 33.45 20.56 11.40
CA LEU A 182 33.21 19.14 11.68
C LEU A 182 33.61 18.25 10.50
N GLY A 183 33.34 18.67 9.26
CA GLY A 183 33.77 17.96 8.05
C GLY A 183 35.30 17.83 7.95
N ASP A 184 36.01 18.93 8.19
CA ASP A 184 37.47 18.96 8.21
C ASP A 184 38.04 18.03 9.30
N GLN A 185 37.41 18.03 10.48
CA GLN A 185 37.77 17.16 11.59
C GLN A 185 37.61 15.68 11.24
N VAL A 186 36.49 15.29 10.62
CA VAL A 186 36.26 13.91 10.15
C VAL A 186 37.35 13.45 9.19
N LEU A 187 37.71 14.29 8.21
CA LEU A 187 38.75 13.95 7.24
C LEU A 187 40.13 13.80 7.90
N ALA A 188 40.45 14.65 8.87
CA ALA A 188 41.69 14.57 9.63
C ALA A 188 41.75 13.28 10.48
N GLU A 189 40.66 12.92 11.15
CA GLU A 189 40.54 11.67 11.94
C GLU A 189 40.69 10.44 11.04
N LEU A 190 40.00 10.39 9.90
CA LEU A 190 40.10 9.27 8.96
C LEU A 190 41.53 9.04 8.46
N ARG A 191 42.25 10.11 8.12
CA ARG A 191 43.66 10.05 7.68
C ARG A 191 44.60 9.61 8.80
N ALA A 192 44.35 10.06 10.03
CA ALA A 192 45.13 9.64 11.19
C ALA A 192 44.91 8.15 11.48
N ASP A 193 43.67 7.70 11.43
CA ASP A 193 43.28 6.31 11.66
C ASP A 193 43.77 5.37 10.56
N ALA A 194 43.79 5.81 9.30
CA ALA A 194 44.38 5.05 8.19
C ALA A 194 45.85 4.70 8.45
N LYS A 195 46.60 5.59 9.11
CA LYS A 195 48.01 5.37 9.47
C LYS A 195 48.17 4.58 10.79
N ARG A 196 47.36 4.90 11.80
CA ARG A 196 47.48 4.30 13.16
C ARG A 196 46.92 2.89 13.22
N VAL A 197 45.78 2.66 12.59
CA VAL A 197 45.06 1.38 12.59
C VAL A 197 44.75 1.01 11.14
N PRO A 198 45.72 0.40 10.43
CA PRO A 198 45.49 -0.06 9.06
C PRO A 198 44.52 -1.25 9.10
N VAL A 199 43.38 -1.08 8.41
CA VAL A 199 42.35 -2.11 8.26
C VAL A 199 42.49 -2.73 6.87
N LYS A 200 42.29 -4.04 6.76
CA LYS A 200 42.26 -4.77 5.49
C LYS A 200 40.81 -4.89 5.00
N ALA A 201 40.63 -4.97 3.68
CA ALA A 201 39.32 -5.25 3.10
C ALA A 201 38.75 -6.59 3.61
N CYS A 202 37.43 -6.65 3.70
CA CYS A 202 36.71 -7.88 4.03
C CYS A 202 36.98 -8.97 3.00
N VAL A 203 36.98 -10.24 3.42
CA VAL A 203 37.20 -11.39 2.53
C VAL A 203 36.04 -12.39 2.68
N PRO A 204 35.35 -12.77 1.60
CA PRO A 204 34.30 -13.79 1.61
C PRO A 204 34.73 -15.08 2.31
N GLY A 205 33.85 -15.64 3.15
CA GLY A 205 34.11 -16.84 3.95
C GLY A 205 35.02 -16.65 5.16
N SER A 206 35.45 -15.41 5.46
CA SER A 206 36.21 -15.08 6.68
C SER A 206 35.71 -13.81 7.37
N TYR A 207 34.58 -13.25 6.95
CA TYR A 207 34.04 -12.00 7.44
C TYR A 207 33.76 -12.06 8.95
N GLY A 208 33.14 -13.14 9.44
CA GLY A 208 32.87 -13.30 10.88
C GLY A 208 34.15 -13.36 11.71
N ALA A 209 35.18 -14.06 11.21
CA ALA A 209 36.48 -14.15 11.87
C ALA A 209 37.22 -12.80 11.86
N GLN A 210 37.13 -12.04 10.77
CA GLN A 210 37.70 -10.69 10.67
C GLN A 210 37.02 -9.73 11.66
N CYS A 211 35.68 -9.79 11.76
CA CYS A 211 34.93 -8.99 12.73
C CYS A 211 35.34 -9.31 14.17
N ALA A 212 35.41 -10.59 14.53
CA ALA A 212 35.84 -11.03 15.86
C ALA A 212 37.29 -10.58 16.18
N ALA A 213 38.19 -10.61 15.19
CA ALA A 213 39.57 -10.14 15.37
C ALA A 213 39.66 -8.61 15.56
N LEU A 214 38.79 -7.84 14.90
CA LEU A 214 38.68 -6.39 15.11
C LEU A 214 38.07 -6.07 16.48
N GLU A 215 37.04 -6.79 16.90
CA GLU A 215 36.45 -6.68 18.25
C GLU A 215 37.49 -6.95 19.34
N ALA A 216 38.29 -8.01 19.21
CA ALA A 216 39.32 -8.35 20.19
C ALA A 216 40.43 -7.30 20.29
N LYS A 217 40.76 -6.61 19.18
CA LYS A 217 41.81 -5.59 19.15
C LYS A 217 41.31 -4.20 19.56
N HIS A 218 40.07 -3.88 19.22
CA HIS A 218 39.49 -2.54 19.35
C HIS A 218 38.04 -2.64 19.86
N PRO A 219 37.82 -3.07 21.12
CA PRO A 219 36.47 -3.35 21.62
C PRO A 219 35.53 -2.14 21.52
N ASP A 220 36.00 -0.95 21.87
CA ASP A 220 35.19 0.28 21.89
C ASP A 220 34.96 0.89 20.49
N ALA A 221 35.72 0.46 19.48
CA ALA A 221 35.70 1.01 18.12
C ALA A 221 35.49 -0.06 17.03
N ALA A 222 35.05 -1.27 17.42
CA ALA A 222 34.95 -2.42 16.54
C ALA A 222 34.02 -2.15 15.35
N ALA A 223 32.82 -1.64 15.61
CA ALA A 223 31.85 -1.30 14.57
C ALA A 223 32.40 -0.28 13.56
N TYR A 224 33.11 0.75 14.04
CA TYR A 224 33.77 1.73 13.18
C TYR A 224 34.83 1.07 12.28
N HIS A 225 35.69 0.20 12.82
CA HIS A 225 36.70 -0.48 12.02
C HIS A 225 36.13 -1.53 11.06
N ILE A 226 35.04 -2.21 11.42
CA ILE A 226 34.33 -3.14 10.53
C ILE A 226 33.75 -2.35 9.33
N LEU A 227 33.14 -1.18 9.57
CA LEU A 227 32.65 -0.32 8.49
C LEU A 227 33.77 0.22 7.59
N ARG A 228 34.96 0.49 8.15
CA ARG A 228 36.16 0.80 7.34
C ARG A 228 36.58 -0.37 6.45
N ALA A 229 36.60 -1.59 6.99
CA ALA A 229 36.91 -2.81 6.23
C ALA A 229 35.90 -3.06 5.09
N LEU A 230 34.61 -2.87 5.38
CA LEU A 230 33.53 -2.97 4.40
C LEU A 230 33.64 -1.90 3.32
N SER A 231 33.97 -0.67 3.67
CA SER A 231 34.16 0.43 2.70
C SER A 231 35.30 0.13 1.73
N LEU A 232 36.39 -0.47 2.21
CA LEU A 232 37.50 -0.92 1.34
C LEU A 232 37.05 -2.06 0.41
N TYR A 233 36.33 -3.05 0.94
CA TYR A 233 35.80 -4.16 0.14
C TYR A 233 34.83 -3.69 -0.95
N LEU A 234 33.93 -2.76 -0.63
CA LEU A 234 32.95 -2.21 -1.58
C LEU A 234 33.59 -1.29 -2.64
N ALA A 235 34.75 -0.71 -2.36
CA ALA A 235 35.49 0.06 -3.35
C ALA A 235 36.03 -0.83 -4.50
N GLU A 236 36.28 -2.11 -4.21
CA GLU A 236 36.73 -3.12 -5.19
C GLU A 236 35.56 -3.85 -5.87
N ALA A 237 34.32 -3.64 -5.40
CA ALA A 237 33.13 -4.32 -5.92
C ALA A 237 32.82 -3.92 -7.38
N PRO A 238 32.11 -4.80 -8.13
CA PRO A 238 31.66 -4.48 -9.48
C PRO A 238 30.84 -3.18 -9.50
N LYS A 239 31.03 -2.37 -10.55
CA LYS A 239 30.37 -1.06 -10.67
C LYS A 239 28.84 -1.19 -10.66
N GLY A 240 28.18 -0.29 -9.93
CA GLY A 240 26.72 -0.19 -9.86
C GLY A 240 26.14 -0.74 -8.55
N TRP A 241 24.85 -0.49 -8.30
CA TRP A 241 24.24 -0.88 -7.03
C TRP A 241 24.08 -2.39 -6.88
N ILE A 242 23.72 -3.10 -7.96
CA ILE A 242 23.58 -4.56 -7.95
C ILE A 242 24.91 -5.25 -7.66
N GLY A 243 26.02 -4.73 -8.19
CA GLY A 243 27.35 -5.26 -7.91
C GLY A 243 27.72 -5.13 -6.43
N LYS A 244 27.32 -4.04 -5.78
CA LYS A 244 27.51 -3.87 -4.33
C LYS A 244 26.61 -4.77 -3.50
N LEU A 245 25.34 -4.93 -3.89
CA LEU A 245 24.45 -5.90 -3.25
C LEU A 245 25.04 -7.31 -3.35
N ASP A 246 25.45 -7.72 -4.54
CA ASP A 246 26.10 -9.01 -4.75
C ASP A 246 27.35 -9.19 -3.88
N ALA A 247 28.23 -8.18 -3.82
CA ALA A 247 29.42 -8.20 -2.98
C ALA A 247 29.07 -8.37 -1.49
N LEU A 248 28.09 -7.61 -0.96
CA LEU A 248 27.64 -7.78 0.42
C LEU A 248 27.11 -9.19 0.68
N GLY A 249 26.42 -9.77 -0.29
CA GLY A 249 25.93 -11.14 -0.24
C GLY A 249 27.02 -12.20 -0.08
N HIS A 250 28.18 -12.00 -0.71
CA HIS A 250 29.32 -12.90 -0.57
C HIS A 250 29.98 -12.84 0.82
N LEU A 251 29.67 -11.84 1.64
CA LEU A 251 30.12 -11.76 3.03
C LEU A 251 29.15 -12.44 4.02
N VAL A 252 27.97 -12.87 3.55
CA VAL A 252 26.99 -13.57 4.38
C VAL A 252 27.50 -14.98 4.70
N GLU A 253 27.60 -15.29 5.99
CA GLU A 253 27.97 -16.60 6.51
C GLU A 253 26.84 -17.14 7.39
N GLU A 254 26.65 -18.46 7.42
CA GLU A 254 25.54 -19.14 8.09
C GLU A 254 25.42 -18.78 9.59
N ARG A 255 26.56 -18.54 10.26
CA ARG A 255 26.64 -18.33 11.72
C ARG A 255 27.26 -16.98 12.11
N LEU A 256 26.88 -15.90 11.45
CA LEU A 256 27.24 -14.56 11.93
C LEU A 256 26.44 -14.21 13.19
N PRO A 257 27.01 -13.59 14.23
CA PRO A 257 26.23 -12.98 15.31
C PRO A 257 25.54 -11.70 14.83
N ALA A 258 24.44 -11.30 15.47
CA ALA A 258 23.64 -10.10 15.13
C ALA A 258 24.52 -8.85 14.94
N ARG A 259 25.42 -8.58 15.89
CA ARG A 259 26.37 -7.45 15.84
C ARG A 259 27.31 -7.42 14.63
N HIS A 260 27.58 -8.56 13.99
CA HIS A 260 28.39 -8.61 12.75
C HIS A 260 27.52 -8.44 11.49
N VAL A 261 26.22 -8.70 11.59
CA VAL A 261 25.25 -8.44 10.52
C VAL A 261 24.81 -6.98 10.51
N MET A 262 24.75 -6.31 11.67
CA MET A 262 24.35 -4.90 11.75
C MET A 262 25.09 -3.97 10.77
N PRO A 263 26.42 -4.04 10.58
CA PRO A 263 27.12 -3.22 9.59
C PRO A 263 26.72 -3.54 8.14
N LEU A 264 26.44 -4.81 7.83
CA LEU A 264 25.95 -5.22 6.51
C LEU A 264 24.55 -4.66 6.26
N ASP A 265 23.64 -4.81 7.22
CA ASP A 265 22.27 -4.27 7.15
C ASP A 265 22.27 -2.73 7.05
N ALA A 266 23.17 -2.05 7.77
CA ALA A 266 23.29 -0.60 7.70
C ALA A 266 23.66 -0.11 6.29
N ILE A 267 24.66 -0.73 5.65
CA ILE A 267 25.04 -0.37 4.27
C ILE A 267 23.94 -0.78 3.29
N LEU A 268 23.37 -1.98 3.45
CA LEU A 268 22.28 -2.48 2.62
C LEU A 268 21.08 -1.51 2.64
N SER A 269 20.74 -0.98 3.81
CA SER A 269 19.67 0.01 3.97
C SER A 269 19.97 1.31 3.21
N GLU A 270 21.22 1.77 3.20
CA GLU A 270 21.61 2.99 2.46
C GLU A 270 21.61 2.76 0.95
N ILE A 271 22.00 1.56 0.48
CA ILE A 271 21.88 1.15 -0.92
C ILE A 271 20.40 1.11 -1.33
N ALA A 272 19.53 0.49 -0.53
CA ALA A 272 18.10 0.42 -0.79
C ALA A 272 17.43 1.82 -0.80
N ASN A 273 17.99 2.78 -0.06
CA ASN A 273 17.51 4.16 -0.05
C ASN A 273 18.00 5.00 -1.24
N ALA A 274 19.04 4.59 -1.95
CA ALA A 274 19.62 5.35 -3.05
C ALA A 274 18.58 5.64 -4.15
N SER A 275 18.70 6.78 -4.84
CA SER A 275 17.63 7.19 -5.76
C SER A 275 17.68 6.41 -7.08
N THR A 276 18.87 6.02 -7.50
CA THR A 276 19.12 5.29 -8.75
C THR A 276 19.05 3.76 -8.61
N VAL A 277 18.94 3.22 -7.39
CA VAL A 277 18.92 1.76 -7.16
C VAL A 277 17.74 1.07 -7.82
N THR A 278 16.56 1.70 -7.86
CA THR A 278 15.37 1.08 -8.44
C THR A 278 15.52 0.81 -9.93
N ASN A 279 16.19 1.71 -10.66
CA ASN A 279 16.51 1.51 -12.07
C ASN A 279 17.50 0.34 -12.25
N ASP A 280 18.49 0.25 -11.36
CA ASP A 280 19.47 -0.84 -11.38
C ASP A 280 18.79 -2.19 -11.03
N LEU A 281 17.81 -2.21 -10.12
CA LEU A 281 17.03 -3.39 -9.71
C LEU A 281 16.12 -3.89 -10.83
N THR A 282 15.45 -3.02 -11.57
CA THR A 282 14.53 -3.44 -12.65
C THR A 282 15.23 -3.73 -13.98
N GLY A 283 16.52 -3.38 -14.10
CA GLY A 283 17.30 -3.59 -15.31
C GLY A 283 17.26 -2.41 -16.28
N PRO A 284 17.86 -2.57 -17.48
CA PRO A 284 18.15 -1.44 -18.39
C PRO A 284 16.93 -0.88 -19.11
N ASN A 285 15.79 -1.58 -19.08
CA ASN A 285 14.57 -1.12 -19.73
C ASN A 285 13.87 -0.07 -18.84
N PRO A 286 13.23 0.95 -19.44
CA PRO A 286 12.45 1.92 -18.67
C PRO A 286 11.32 1.18 -17.95
N ALA A 287 11.43 1.08 -16.63
CA ALA A 287 10.44 0.46 -15.78
C ALA A 287 9.44 1.51 -15.27
N ASP A 288 8.19 1.11 -15.11
CA ASP A 288 7.18 1.94 -14.47
C ASP A 288 7.40 1.97 -12.95
N ARG A 289 6.74 2.93 -12.28
CA ARG A 289 6.86 3.12 -10.84
C ARG A 289 6.32 1.91 -10.07
N LEU A 290 5.29 1.23 -10.58
CA LEU A 290 4.81 -0.01 -9.99
C LEU A 290 5.91 -1.07 -9.95
N THR A 291 6.66 -1.24 -11.04
CA THR A 291 7.74 -2.21 -11.14
C THR A 291 8.88 -1.87 -10.19
N HIS A 292 9.20 -0.58 -10.02
CA HIS A 292 10.14 -0.13 -8.98
C HIS A 292 9.66 -0.44 -7.56
N ILE A 293 8.38 -0.20 -7.26
CA ILE A 293 7.80 -0.54 -5.94
C ILE A 293 7.85 -2.05 -5.73
N ARG A 294 7.51 -2.84 -6.75
CA ARG A 294 7.54 -4.30 -6.69
C ARG A 294 8.95 -4.83 -6.42
N SER A 295 9.99 -4.33 -7.10
CA SER A 295 11.36 -4.80 -6.87
C SER A 295 11.86 -4.48 -5.46
N LEU A 296 11.47 -3.33 -4.91
CA LEU A 296 11.72 -2.99 -3.51
C LEU A 296 11.00 -3.94 -2.55
N LEU A 297 9.73 -4.25 -2.80
CA LEU A 297 8.95 -5.19 -1.98
C LEU A 297 9.48 -6.63 -2.07
N ASP A 298 9.91 -7.07 -3.25
CA ASP A 298 10.55 -8.36 -3.42
C ASP A 298 11.89 -8.41 -2.66
N LEU A 299 12.66 -7.31 -2.62
CA LEU A 299 13.87 -7.22 -1.82
C LEU A 299 13.56 -7.24 -0.32
N HIS A 300 12.53 -6.51 0.12
CA HIS A 300 12.05 -6.48 1.51
C HIS A 300 11.63 -7.88 2.00
N ALA A 301 10.94 -8.65 1.16
CA ALA A 301 10.54 -10.01 1.44
C ALA A 301 11.67 -11.04 1.30
N GLY A 302 12.88 -10.65 0.86
CA GLY A 302 14.00 -11.56 0.63
C GLY A 302 13.74 -12.55 -0.51
N ARG A 303 13.03 -12.10 -1.56
CA ARG A 303 12.66 -12.88 -2.74
C ARG A 303 12.99 -12.16 -4.05
N TYR A 304 13.89 -11.19 -4.00
CA TYR A 304 14.28 -10.41 -5.16
C TYR A 304 15.07 -11.26 -6.17
N GLU A 305 14.57 -11.32 -7.39
CA GLU A 305 15.27 -11.97 -8.50
C GLU A 305 15.95 -10.91 -9.35
N ALA A 306 17.28 -10.94 -9.36
CA ALA A 306 18.04 -10.06 -10.24
C ALA A 306 17.79 -10.44 -11.72
N PRO A 307 17.82 -9.47 -12.65
CA PRO A 307 17.76 -9.75 -14.08
C PRO A 307 18.76 -10.83 -14.49
N ALA A 308 18.43 -11.69 -15.46
CA ALA A 308 19.18 -12.92 -15.77
C ALA A 308 20.70 -12.73 -15.99
N ASN A 309 21.14 -11.57 -16.46
CA ASN A 309 22.55 -11.21 -16.66
C ASN A 309 23.26 -10.69 -15.39
N ARG A 310 22.56 -10.64 -14.26
CA ARG A 310 22.99 -10.12 -12.95
C ARG A 310 22.63 -11.03 -11.79
N ALA A 311 22.08 -12.22 -12.07
CA ALA A 311 21.78 -13.22 -11.05
C ALA A 311 23.09 -13.82 -10.52
N SER A 312 23.20 -13.91 -9.20
CA SER A 312 24.42 -14.34 -8.51
C SER A 312 24.11 -14.99 -7.16
N ASP A 313 25.06 -15.77 -6.65
CA ASP A 313 24.94 -16.42 -5.34
C ASP A 313 24.91 -15.41 -4.19
N GLY A 314 25.57 -14.26 -4.33
CA GLY A 314 25.51 -13.18 -3.34
C GLY A 314 24.09 -12.62 -3.16
N ILE A 315 23.35 -12.37 -4.25
CA ILE A 315 21.95 -11.93 -4.15
C ILE A 315 21.07 -12.98 -3.47
N ARG A 316 21.32 -14.27 -3.74
CA ARG A 316 20.60 -15.37 -3.07
C ARG A 316 20.89 -15.40 -1.56
N ALA A 317 22.14 -15.18 -1.17
CA ALA A 317 22.56 -15.12 0.23
C ALA A 317 21.97 -13.89 0.96
N LEU A 318 21.92 -12.73 0.29
CA LEU A 318 21.23 -11.54 0.82
C LEU A 318 19.74 -11.78 1.02
N ASN A 319 19.07 -12.36 0.03
CA ASN A 319 17.65 -12.71 0.11
C ASN A 319 17.38 -13.62 1.32
N TRP A 320 18.23 -14.63 1.52
CA TRP A 320 18.15 -15.48 2.71
C TRP A 320 18.29 -14.65 4.00
N LEU A 321 19.34 -13.83 4.12
CA LEU A 321 19.58 -13.00 5.31
C LEU A 321 18.39 -12.07 5.64
N ILE A 322 17.82 -11.42 4.63
CA ILE A 322 16.63 -10.57 4.80
C ILE A 322 15.44 -11.42 5.21
N ARG A 323 15.22 -12.59 4.58
CA ARG A 323 14.08 -13.47 4.87
C ARG A 323 14.09 -13.99 6.31
N GLU A 324 15.28 -14.30 6.85
CA GLU A 324 15.50 -14.68 8.26
C GLU A 324 15.26 -13.53 9.25
N GLY A 325 14.83 -12.34 8.79
CA GLY A 325 14.50 -11.21 9.66
C GLY A 325 15.72 -10.45 10.17
N ARG A 326 16.93 -10.77 9.70
CA ARG A 326 18.20 -10.23 10.22
C ARG A 326 18.60 -8.87 9.63
N CYS A 327 17.71 -8.25 8.84
CA CYS A 327 17.93 -6.95 8.22
C CYS A 327 16.81 -5.94 8.54
N PRO A 328 16.57 -5.62 9.82
CA PRO A 328 15.50 -4.70 10.23
C PRO A 328 15.70 -3.27 9.67
N ARG A 329 16.94 -2.76 9.57
CA ARG A 329 17.20 -1.41 9.03
C ARG A 329 16.85 -1.33 7.55
N THR A 330 17.23 -2.35 6.79
CA THR A 330 16.91 -2.45 5.36
C THR A 330 15.40 -2.53 5.15
N ARG A 331 14.70 -3.40 5.88
CA ARG A 331 13.24 -3.54 5.78
C ARG A 331 12.54 -2.22 6.07
N SER A 332 12.87 -1.58 7.20
CA SER A 332 12.27 -0.28 7.56
C SER A 332 12.58 0.83 6.56
N THR A 333 13.76 0.81 5.95
CA THR A 333 14.13 1.81 4.94
C THR A 333 13.39 1.58 3.62
N ILE A 334 13.19 0.33 3.23
CA ILE A 334 12.37 -0.01 2.06
C ILE A 334 10.90 0.37 2.29
N GLU A 335 10.34 0.09 3.47
CA GLU A 335 8.98 0.49 3.83
C GLU A 335 8.80 2.00 3.64
N ARG A 336 9.64 2.81 4.31
CA ARG A 336 9.62 4.28 4.16
C ARG A 336 9.78 4.72 2.71
N ARG A 337 10.59 4.02 1.91
CA ARG A 337 10.74 4.31 0.48
C ARG A 337 9.44 4.04 -0.28
N VAL A 338 8.79 2.90 -0.07
CA VAL A 338 7.52 2.54 -0.73
C VAL A 338 6.44 3.57 -0.38
N ILE A 339 6.32 3.99 0.88
CA ILE A 339 5.40 5.06 1.29
C ILE A 339 5.68 6.37 0.53
N ARG A 340 6.95 6.78 0.38
CA ARG A 340 7.31 7.96 -0.42
C ARG A 340 6.92 7.81 -1.90
N GLU A 341 7.07 6.61 -2.47
CA GLU A 341 6.70 6.37 -3.86
C GLU A 341 5.17 6.36 -4.07
N LEU A 342 4.39 5.89 -3.09
CA LEU A 342 2.93 5.88 -3.11
C LEU A 342 2.31 7.26 -2.82
N THR A 343 2.93 8.06 -1.97
CA THR A 343 2.49 9.44 -1.69
C THR A 343 2.78 10.38 -2.86
N ASN A 344 3.78 10.09 -3.67
CA ASN A 344 4.12 10.87 -4.86
C ASN A 344 2.93 10.99 -5.84
N ILE A 345 2.73 12.18 -6.42
CA ILE A 345 1.63 12.49 -7.34
C ILE A 345 1.79 11.80 -8.70
N ALA A 346 3.02 11.45 -9.09
CA ALA A 346 3.28 10.78 -10.36
C ALA A 346 2.52 9.44 -10.44
N PRO A 347 2.02 9.08 -11.64
CA PRO A 347 1.21 7.87 -11.79
C PRO A 347 2.05 6.60 -11.61
N LEU A 348 1.40 5.50 -11.19
CA LEU A 348 2.06 4.21 -10.97
C LEU A 348 2.46 3.54 -12.29
N LYS A 349 1.63 3.76 -13.32
CA LYS A 349 1.79 3.33 -14.70
C LYS A 349 1.56 4.50 -15.66
N ALA A 350 1.97 4.35 -16.91
CA ALA A 350 1.75 5.38 -17.94
C ALA A 350 0.25 5.68 -18.18
N GLU A 351 -0.59 4.65 -18.09
CA GLU A 351 -2.04 4.73 -18.30
C GLU A 351 -2.72 5.46 -17.14
N ARG A 352 -3.50 6.51 -17.44
CA ARG A 352 -4.07 7.40 -16.40
C ARG A 352 -5.55 7.18 -16.11
N ALA A 353 -6.24 6.39 -16.93
CA ALA A 353 -7.65 6.11 -16.74
C ALA A 353 -7.90 5.50 -15.36
N LEU A 354 -8.99 5.94 -14.70
CA LEU A 354 -9.34 5.51 -13.34
C LEU A 354 -9.38 3.98 -13.21
N TRP A 355 -9.95 3.30 -14.21
CA TRP A 355 -10.00 1.83 -14.26
C TRP A 355 -8.61 1.18 -14.12
N ASN A 356 -7.65 1.61 -14.95
CA ASN A 356 -6.30 1.03 -14.96
C ASN A 356 -5.54 1.36 -13.66
N GLN A 357 -5.76 2.56 -13.10
CA GLN A 357 -5.19 2.93 -11.81
C GLN A 357 -5.81 2.11 -10.66
N ALA A 358 -7.12 1.88 -10.67
CA ALA A 358 -7.82 1.03 -9.70
C ALA A 358 -7.29 -0.41 -9.72
N GLN A 359 -7.15 -1.00 -10.92
CA GLN A 359 -6.52 -2.32 -11.07
C GLN A 359 -5.09 -2.35 -10.54
N THR A 360 -4.32 -1.29 -10.78
CA THR A 360 -2.95 -1.18 -10.28
C THR A 360 -2.89 -1.10 -8.75
N LEU A 361 -3.79 -0.34 -8.13
CA LEU A 361 -3.90 -0.28 -6.67
C LEU A 361 -4.34 -1.61 -6.07
N HIS A 362 -5.28 -2.31 -6.71
CA HIS A 362 -5.70 -3.64 -6.29
C HIS A 362 -4.54 -4.64 -6.32
N LEU A 363 -3.72 -4.64 -7.38
CA LEU A 363 -2.51 -5.48 -7.46
C LEU A 363 -1.51 -5.17 -6.34
N LEU A 364 -1.34 -3.90 -5.98
CA LEU A 364 -0.49 -3.52 -4.85
C LEU A 364 -1.07 -3.99 -3.51
N MET A 365 -2.39 -3.91 -3.34
CA MET A 365 -3.07 -4.41 -2.14
C MET A 365 -2.86 -5.92 -1.98
N GLU A 366 -3.01 -6.71 -3.05
CA GLU A 366 -2.75 -8.14 -3.02
C GLU A 366 -1.28 -8.45 -2.73
N LEU A 367 -0.35 -7.69 -3.33
CA LEU A 367 1.08 -7.82 -3.06
C LEU A 367 1.45 -7.54 -1.59
N PHE A 368 0.78 -6.57 -0.95
CA PHE A 368 0.94 -6.30 0.47
C PHE A 368 0.40 -7.45 1.32
N LYS A 369 -0.77 -8.01 0.99
CA LYS A 369 -1.32 -9.19 1.67
C LYS A 369 -0.39 -10.40 1.58
N GLU A 370 0.26 -10.60 0.44
CA GLU A 370 1.26 -11.67 0.22
C GLU A 370 2.58 -11.44 0.96
N THR A 371 2.79 -10.27 1.55
CA THR A 371 4.01 -9.91 2.27
C THR A 371 3.67 -9.69 3.76
N PRO A 372 3.72 -10.73 4.62
CA PRO A 372 3.10 -10.69 5.94
C PRO A 372 3.44 -9.50 6.85
N PRO A 373 4.71 -9.01 6.89
CA PRO A 373 5.03 -7.81 7.68
C PRO A 373 4.28 -6.55 7.19
N LEU A 374 3.94 -6.48 5.89
CA LEU A 374 3.26 -5.35 5.27
C LEU A 374 1.74 -5.50 5.23
N ALA A 375 1.22 -6.73 5.29
CA ALA A 375 -0.21 -7.02 5.20
C ALA A 375 -1.02 -6.31 6.30
N HIS A 376 -0.43 -6.16 7.48
CA HIS A 376 -1.04 -5.52 8.64
C HIS A 376 -0.39 -4.17 8.99
N ASP A 377 0.51 -3.69 8.13
CA ASP A 377 1.17 -2.42 8.32
C ASP A 377 0.18 -1.28 8.01
N ILE A 378 -0.43 -0.74 9.08
CA ILE A 378 -1.43 0.33 9.03
C ILE A 378 -0.98 1.48 8.12
N GLU A 379 0.31 1.81 8.13
CA GLU A 379 0.85 2.92 7.34
C GLU A 379 0.77 2.67 5.83
N MET A 380 1.15 1.47 5.41
CA MET A 380 1.03 1.06 4.01
C MET A 380 -0.42 1.07 3.55
N LEU A 381 -1.32 0.58 4.40
CA LEU A 381 -2.75 0.47 4.11
C LEU A 381 -3.39 1.87 3.96
N GLU A 382 -3.15 2.76 4.92
CA GLU A 382 -3.63 4.15 4.86
C GLU A 382 -3.05 4.91 3.68
N THR A 383 -1.76 4.75 3.39
CA THR A 383 -1.13 5.41 2.25
C THR A 383 -1.76 4.97 0.93
N LEU A 384 -2.08 3.68 0.81
CA LEU A 384 -2.76 3.13 -0.36
C LEU A 384 -4.19 3.67 -0.48
N GLU A 385 -4.94 3.71 0.62
CA GLU A 385 -6.30 4.28 0.65
C GLU A 385 -6.32 5.76 0.28
N GLN A 386 -5.39 6.56 0.80
CA GLN A 386 -5.28 7.97 0.44
C GLN A 386 -4.90 8.18 -1.02
N ARG A 387 -4.05 7.32 -1.58
CA ARG A 387 -3.77 7.34 -3.01
C ARG A 387 -5.04 7.07 -3.81
N ALA A 388 -5.83 6.06 -3.42
CA ALA A 388 -7.12 5.78 -4.05
C ALA A 388 -8.08 6.97 -3.97
N LEU A 389 -8.23 7.57 -2.79
CA LEU A 389 -9.11 8.72 -2.56
C LEU A 389 -8.77 9.93 -3.45
N ARG A 390 -7.48 10.16 -3.75
CA ARG A 390 -7.01 11.21 -4.67
C ARG A 390 -7.35 10.94 -6.13
N LEU A 391 -7.44 9.67 -6.52
CA LEU A 391 -7.85 9.27 -7.87
C LEU A 391 -9.36 9.45 -8.08
N ILE A 392 -10.16 9.30 -7.03
CA ILE A 392 -11.62 9.43 -7.11
C ILE A 392 -12.00 10.92 -7.13
N ASN A 393 -12.29 11.43 -8.33
CA ASN A 393 -12.86 12.77 -8.55
C ASN A 393 -13.94 12.71 -9.66
N PRO A 394 -14.86 13.69 -9.72
CA PRO A 394 -15.96 13.67 -10.68
C PRO A 394 -15.50 13.55 -12.14
N GLU A 395 -14.40 14.19 -12.52
CA GLU A 395 -13.86 14.18 -13.88
C GLU A 395 -13.36 12.79 -14.30
N SER A 396 -12.57 12.14 -13.45
CA SER A 396 -12.02 10.80 -13.69
C SER A 396 -13.10 9.73 -13.71
N VAL A 397 -14.14 9.87 -12.86
CA VAL A 397 -15.29 8.97 -12.86
C VAL A 397 -16.10 9.16 -14.14
N ALA A 398 -16.34 10.41 -14.57
CA ALA A 398 -17.02 10.71 -15.82
C ALA A 398 -16.25 10.17 -17.04
N GLU A 399 -14.92 10.27 -17.05
CA GLU A 399 -14.07 9.66 -18.07
C GLU A 399 -14.22 8.14 -18.10
N ALA A 400 -14.17 7.49 -16.93
CA ALA A 400 -14.27 6.03 -16.82
C ALA A 400 -15.59 5.47 -17.36
N ILE A 401 -16.70 6.18 -17.16
CA ILE A 401 -18.02 5.78 -17.67
C ILE A 401 -18.37 6.43 -19.02
N GLY A 402 -17.49 7.28 -19.58
CA GLY A 402 -17.78 8.08 -20.77
C GLY A 402 -18.01 7.24 -22.04
N GLN A 403 -17.40 6.05 -22.09
CA GLN A 403 -17.59 5.10 -23.21
C GLN A 403 -18.82 4.20 -23.03
N CYS A 404 -19.41 4.15 -21.84
CA CYS A 404 -20.57 3.32 -21.55
C CYS A 404 -21.84 3.96 -22.15
N LYS A 405 -22.52 3.24 -23.05
CA LYS A 405 -23.72 3.75 -23.73
C LYS A 405 -24.97 3.47 -22.91
N LEU A 406 -24.98 2.34 -22.22
CA LEU A 406 -26.15 1.88 -21.48
C LEU A 406 -26.07 2.25 -19.99
N PRO A 407 -27.20 2.62 -19.34
CA PRO A 407 -27.24 2.81 -17.89
C PRO A 407 -26.69 1.61 -17.10
N SER A 408 -27.03 0.38 -17.50
CA SER A 408 -26.54 -0.83 -16.85
C SER A 408 -25.01 -1.00 -16.94
N GLU A 409 -24.41 -0.64 -18.08
CA GLU A 409 -22.96 -0.65 -18.27
C GLU A 409 -22.25 0.36 -17.37
N LYS A 410 -22.83 1.55 -17.21
CA LYS A 410 -22.29 2.60 -16.32
C LYS A 410 -22.25 2.10 -14.88
N VAL A 411 -23.38 1.62 -14.36
CA VAL A 411 -23.46 1.13 -12.97
C VAL A 411 -22.53 -0.07 -12.75
N ARG A 412 -22.50 -1.05 -13.67
CA ARG A 412 -21.59 -2.21 -13.58
C ARG A 412 -20.12 -1.82 -13.58
N THR A 413 -19.74 -0.85 -14.40
CA THR A 413 -18.37 -0.35 -14.45
C THR A 413 -17.99 0.28 -13.12
N LEU A 414 -18.86 1.11 -12.54
CA LEU A 414 -18.64 1.72 -11.24
C LEU A 414 -18.57 0.68 -10.12
N VAL A 415 -19.47 -0.30 -10.09
CA VAL A 415 -19.45 -1.40 -9.11
C VAL A 415 -18.14 -2.19 -9.18
N ARG A 416 -17.67 -2.54 -10.39
CA ARG A 416 -16.36 -3.19 -10.55
C ARG A 416 -15.20 -2.32 -10.07
N ILE A 417 -15.27 -1.00 -10.25
CA ILE A 417 -14.25 -0.09 -9.70
C ILE A 417 -14.31 -0.10 -8.17
N VAL A 418 -15.50 -0.16 -7.55
CA VAL A 418 -15.64 -0.28 -6.08
C VAL A 418 -14.93 -1.54 -5.57
N ASP A 419 -15.09 -2.69 -6.23
CA ASP A 419 -14.42 -3.93 -5.82
C ASP A 419 -12.88 -3.87 -5.92
N LEU A 420 -12.37 -3.03 -6.85
CA LEU A 420 -10.94 -2.78 -7.00
C LEU A 420 -10.39 -1.75 -5.99
N MET A 421 -11.25 -0.96 -5.35
CA MET A 421 -10.82 0.10 -4.45
C MET A 421 -10.28 -0.47 -3.12
N PRO A 422 -9.13 0.02 -2.63
CA PRO A 422 -8.53 -0.46 -1.39
C PRO A 422 -9.21 0.17 -0.17
N TYR A 423 -9.59 -0.63 0.83
CA TYR A 423 -10.13 -0.19 2.12
C TYR A 423 -11.48 0.55 2.06
N VAL A 424 -12.04 0.78 3.25
CA VAL A 424 -13.46 1.11 3.45
C VAL A 424 -13.80 2.53 2.98
N ALA A 425 -12.95 3.52 3.23
CA ALA A 425 -13.25 4.92 2.92
C ALA A 425 -13.20 5.18 1.40
N SER A 426 -12.25 4.57 0.68
CA SER A 426 -12.20 4.72 -0.77
C SER A 426 -13.37 4.03 -1.47
N LYS A 427 -13.77 2.84 -0.97
CA LYS A 427 -14.99 2.14 -1.40
C LYS A 427 -16.26 2.94 -1.12
N ALA A 428 -16.38 3.55 0.05
CA ALA A 428 -17.50 4.41 0.41
C ALA A 428 -17.58 5.62 -0.54
N LYS A 429 -16.47 6.32 -0.78
CA LYS A 429 -16.43 7.46 -1.70
C LYS A 429 -16.79 7.05 -3.13
N MET A 430 -16.28 5.91 -3.62
CA MET A 430 -16.62 5.41 -4.96
C MET A 430 -18.10 4.99 -5.05
N THR A 431 -18.66 4.45 -3.96
CA THR A 431 -20.07 4.08 -3.82
C THR A 431 -21.01 5.28 -3.95
N GLU A 432 -20.60 6.49 -3.54
CA GLU A 432 -21.40 7.71 -3.76
C GLU A 432 -21.67 7.97 -5.25
N PHE A 433 -20.71 7.68 -6.12
CA PHE A 433 -20.90 7.80 -7.57
C PHE A 433 -21.78 6.68 -8.14
N VAL A 434 -21.73 5.47 -7.58
CA VAL A 434 -22.70 4.41 -7.91
C VAL A 434 -24.11 4.90 -7.60
N ARG A 435 -24.32 5.49 -6.42
CA ARG A 435 -25.60 6.07 -6.01
C ARG A 435 -26.03 7.23 -6.92
N ALA A 436 -25.09 8.08 -7.35
CA ALA A 436 -25.40 9.19 -8.26
C ALA A 436 -25.80 8.71 -9.67
N ALA A 437 -25.22 7.59 -10.14
CA ALA A 437 -25.58 6.97 -11.41
C ALA A 437 -26.79 6.01 -11.31
N TRP A 438 -27.33 5.81 -10.11
CA TRP A 438 -28.38 4.84 -9.83
C TRP A 438 -29.76 5.35 -10.24
N SER A 439 -30.42 4.59 -11.12
CA SER A 439 -31.79 4.89 -11.56
C SER A 439 -32.46 3.59 -12.03
N PRO A 440 -33.28 2.94 -11.19
CA PRO A 440 -34.03 1.74 -11.59
C PRO A 440 -34.92 2.00 -12.81
N ASP A 441 -35.51 3.19 -12.94
CA ASP A 441 -36.35 3.56 -14.08
C ASP A 441 -35.57 3.60 -15.40
N ASP A 442 -34.31 4.04 -15.37
CA ASP A 442 -33.47 4.04 -16.56
C ASP A 442 -33.08 2.61 -16.97
N LEU A 443 -32.85 1.71 -15.99
CA LEU A 443 -32.63 0.28 -16.24
C LEU A 443 -33.88 -0.38 -16.84
N VAL A 444 -35.07 -0.02 -16.36
CA VAL A 444 -36.34 -0.49 -16.93
C VAL A 444 -36.52 0.03 -18.36
N ARG A 445 -36.17 1.29 -18.62
CA ARG A 445 -36.25 1.86 -19.97
C ARG A 445 -35.28 1.20 -20.94
N GLU A 446 -34.08 0.86 -20.48
CA GLU A 446 -33.06 0.15 -21.24
C GLU A 446 -33.52 -1.25 -21.67
N GLY A 447 -33.96 -2.07 -20.71
CA GLY A 447 -34.29 -3.48 -20.98
C GLY A 447 -35.71 -3.72 -21.46
N GLY A 448 -36.65 -2.89 -21.01
CA GLY A 448 -38.07 -3.07 -21.26
C GLY A 448 -38.63 -2.19 -22.38
N GLY A 449 -38.15 -0.95 -22.51
CA GLY A 449 -38.74 0.01 -23.45
C GLY A 449 -40.26 0.12 -23.28
N LYS A 450 -41.02 -0.36 -24.28
CA LYS A 450 -42.50 -0.45 -24.23
C LYS A 450 -43.03 -1.72 -23.54
N ASP A 451 -42.23 -2.77 -23.43
CA ASP A 451 -42.54 -4.04 -22.75
C ASP A 451 -41.77 -4.12 -21.43
N ARG A 452 -42.24 -3.41 -20.40
CA ARG A 452 -41.60 -3.34 -19.08
C ARG A 452 -41.16 -4.70 -18.50
N PRO A 453 -41.95 -5.80 -18.62
CA PRO A 453 -41.51 -7.13 -18.19
C PRO A 453 -40.21 -7.64 -18.80
N ALA A 454 -39.84 -7.20 -20.01
CA ALA A 454 -38.58 -7.56 -20.64
C ALA A 454 -37.34 -6.97 -19.93
N ALA A 455 -37.52 -6.01 -19.03
CA ALA A 455 -36.45 -5.47 -18.19
C ALA A 455 -36.01 -6.39 -17.04
N LEU A 456 -36.82 -7.38 -16.65
CA LEU A 456 -36.54 -8.25 -15.50
C LEU A 456 -35.14 -8.91 -15.54
N PRO A 457 -34.64 -9.45 -16.66
CA PRO A 457 -33.29 -10.01 -16.72
C PRO A 457 -32.18 -9.01 -16.39
N ILE A 458 -32.32 -7.74 -16.81
CA ILE A 458 -31.35 -6.69 -16.49
C ILE A 458 -31.38 -6.36 -15.00
N LEU A 459 -32.58 -6.21 -14.42
CA LEU A 459 -32.75 -5.92 -13.00
C LEU A 459 -32.22 -7.06 -12.10
N VAL A 460 -32.50 -8.32 -12.46
CA VAL A 460 -31.98 -9.49 -11.74
C VAL A 460 -30.45 -9.57 -11.87
N GLY A 461 -29.91 -9.29 -13.06
CA GLY A 461 -28.46 -9.21 -13.27
C GLY A 461 -27.83 -8.14 -12.39
N MET A 462 -28.41 -6.94 -12.36
CA MET A 462 -27.95 -5.84 -11.53
C MET A 462 -28.04 -6.16 -10.03
N HIS A 463 -29.11 -6.85 -9.60
CA HIS A 463 -29.24 -7.30 -8.22
C HIS A 463 -28.08 -8.23 -7.84
N ARG A 464 -27.71 -9.16 -8.72
CA ARG A 464 -26.57 -10.06 -8.48
C ARG A 464 -25.26 -9.31 -8.41
N ASP A 465 -25.03 -8.38 -9.33
CA ASP A 465 -23.82 -7.57 -9.38
C ASP A 465 -23.66 -6.74 -8.08
N ILE A 466 -24.74 -6.09 -7.62
CA ILE A 466 -24.73 -5.29 -6.38
C ILE A 466 -24.61 -6.17 -5.14
N ALA A 467 -25.29 -7.32 -5.09
CA ALA A 467 -25.22 -8.22 -3.94
C ALA A 467 -23.83 -8.86 -3.77
N GLY A 468 -23.08 -9.02 -4.86
CA GLY A 468 -21.71 -9.54 -4.81
C GLY A 468 -20.64 -8.48 -4.55
N ALA A 469 -20.99 -7.19 -4.61
CA ALA A 469 -20.04 -6.09 -4.51
C ALA A 469 -19.64 -5.81 -3.06
N GLU A 470 -18.37 -5.46 -2.83
CA GLU A 470 -17.83 -5.14 -1.51
C GLU A 470 -18.09 -3.67 -1.14
N MET A 471 -19.36 -3.30 -1.00
CA MET A 471 -19.81 -1.93 -0.74
C MET A 471 -20.17 -1.69 0.74
N ASP A 472 -20.40 -0.43 1.09
CA ASP A 472 -21.02 -0.06 2.37
C ASP A 472 -22.36 -0.80 2.57
N PRO A 473 -22.56 -1.54 3.68
CA PRO A 473 -23.75 -2.39 3.88
C PRO A 473 -25.08 -1.62 3.81
N ASP A 474 -25.12 -0.40 4.37
CA ASP A 474 -26.33 0.42 4.39
C ASP A 474 -26.71 0.87 2.97
N THR A 475 -25.72 1.24 2.17
CA THR A 475 -25.94 1.61 0.77
C THR A 475 -26.33 0.40 -0.06
N GLN A 476 -25.64 -0.72 0.09
CA GLN A 476 -25.94 -1.97 -0.61
C GLN A 476 -27.38 -2.41 -0.35
N ALA A 477 -27.81 -2.43 0.92
CA ALA A 477 -29.16 -2.81 1.30
C ALA A 477 -30.24 -1.90 0.68
N LYS A 478 -29.99 -0.58 0.59
CA LYS A 478 -30.89 0.38 -0.06
C LYS A 478 -31.03 0.09 -1.56
N LEU A 479 -29.92 -0.08 -2.27
CA LEU A 479 -29.92 -0.37 -3.71
C LEU A 479 -30.64 -1.70 -4.03
N LEU A 480 -30.40 -2.73 -3.21
CA LEU A 480 -31.08 -4.03 -3.36
C LEU A 480 -32.58 -3.92 -3.07
N THR A 481 -32.98 -3.14 -2.07
CA THR A 481 -34.39 -2.88 -1.75
C THR A 481 -35.09 -2.14 -2.90
N ASP A 482 -34.44 -1.16 -3.51
CA ASP A 482 -34.97 -0.42 -4.67
C ASP A 482 -35.18 -1.32 -5.88
N LEU A 483 -34.24 -2.25 -6.14
CA LEU A 483 -34.39 -3.25 -7.19
C LEU A 483 -35.55 -4.21 -6.91
N ASP A 484 -35.65 -4.73 -5.69
CA ASP A 484 -36.73 -5.65 -5.31
C ASP A 484 -38.11 -4.97 -5.41
N ALA A 485 -38.22 -3.70 -5.00
CA ALA A 485 -39.44 -2.92 -5.17
C ALA A 485 -39.79 -2.73 -6.67
N THR A 486 -38.82 -2.37 -7.50
CA THR A 486 -39.03 -2.19 -8.95
C THR A 486 -39.43 -3.50 -9.63
N MET A 487 -38.78 -4.62 -9.28
CA MET A 487 -39.13 -5.96 -9.78
C MET A 487 -40.53 -6.36 -9.31
N LEU A 488 -40.88 -6.08 -8.05
CA LEU A 488 -42.21 -6.35 -7.50
C LEU A 488 -43.29 -5.59 -8.25
N ASP A 489 -43.06 -4.31 -8.56
CA ASP A 489 -44.01 -3.48 -9.30
C ASP A 489 -44.23 -4.01 -10.72
N ILE A 490 -43.17 -4.40 -11.44
CA ILE A 490 -43.28 -5.02 -12.76
C ILE A 490 -44.07 -6.34 -12.68
N VAL A 491 -43.77 -7.19 -11.69
CA VAL A 491 -44.47 -8.47 -11.51
C VAL A 491 -45.95 -8.24 -11.20
N ARG A 492 -46.28 -7.31 -10.30
CA ARG A 492 -47.66 -7.04 -9.89
C ARG A 492 -48.46 -6.34 -10.97
N ILE A 493 -47.96 -5.25 -11.51
CA ILE A 493 -48.70 -4.35 -12.39
C ILE A 493 -48.65 -4.88 -13.83
N ASP A 494 -47.46 -5.14 -14.35
CA ASP A 494 -47.24 -5.41 -15.78
C ASP A 494 -47.40 -6.89 -16.16
N VAL A 495 -47.27 -7.83 -15.20
CA VAL A 495 -47.42 -9.28 -15.44
C VAL A 495 -48.73 -9.81 -14.88
N LEU A 496 -48.94 -9.73 -13.56
CA LEU A 496 -50.10 -10.34 -12.89
C LEU A 496 -51.42 -9.59 -13.14
N ASN A 497 -51.37 -8.26 -13.24
CA ASN A 497 -52.53 -7.40 -13.50
C ASN A 497 -52.66 -6.93 -14.95
N ALA A 498 -51.93 -7.56 -15.89
CA ALA A 498 -51.95 -7.19 -17.31
C ALA A 498 -53.38 -7.28 -17.92
N PRO A 499 -54.02 -6.16 -18.30
CA PRO A 499 -55.44 -6.14 -18.66
C PRO A 499 -55.75 -6.95 -19.93
N ASN A 500 -54.78 -7.07 -20.84
CA ASN A 500 -54.96 -7.69 -22.15
C ASN A 500 -54.64 -9.20 -22.17
N ARG A 501 -54.40 -9.83 -21.02
CA ARG A 501 -54.04 -11.26 -20.92
C ARG A 501 -55.00 -12.02 -20.02
N THR A 502 -55.29 -13.27 -20.37
CA THR A 502 -56.06 -14.18 -19.51
C THR A 502 -55.24 -14.55 -18.27
N PHE A 503 -55.90 -14.92 -17.17
CA PHE A 503 -55.22 -15.36 -15.94
C PHE A 503 -54.17 -16.46 -16.19
N MET A 504 -54.53 -17.47 -16.98
CA MET A 504 -53.61 -18.54 -17.40
C MET A 504 -52.38 -18.01 -18.13
N ASP A 505 -52.56 -17.12 -19.11
CA ASP A 505 -51.43 -16.60 -19.90
C ASP A 505 -50.51 -15.70 -19.06
N ARG A 506 -51.04 -14.99 -18.06
CA ARG A 506 -50.24 -14.20 -17.10
C ARG A 506 -49.33 -15.08 -16.24
N ILE A 507 -49.88 -16.17 -15.71
CA ILE A 507 -49.11 -17.13 -14.89
C ILE A 507 -48.05 -17.86 -15.73
N LEU A 508 -48.41 -18.30 -16.94
CA LEU A 508 -47.44 -18.91 -17.86
C LEU A 508 -46.33 -17.93 -18.27
N GLN A 509 -46.65 -16.65 -18.48
CA GLN A 509 -45.65 -15.62 -18.75
C GLN A 509 -44.72 -15.43 -17.56
N LEU A 510 -45.26 -15.30 -16.34
CA LEU A 510 -44.47 -15.15 -15.13
C LEU A 510 -43.48 -16.32 -14.95
N MET A 511 -43.96 -17.55 -15.13
CA MET A 511 -43.11 -18.75 -15.08
C MET A 511 -42.02 -18.74 -16.15
N LYS A 512 -42.32 -18.33 -17.38
CA LYS A 512 -41.32 -18.22 -18.46
C LYS A 512 -40.26 -17.15 -18.15
N LEU A 513 -40.66 -15.99 -17.65
CA LEU A 513 -39.75 -14.90 -17.27
C LEU A 513 -38.81 -15.35 -16.14
N CYS A 514 -39.36 -16.00 -15.10
CA CYS A 514 -38.55 -16.51 -13.98
C CYS A 514 -37.69 -17.72 -14.36
N ALA A 515 -38.10 -18.54 -15.34
CA ALA A 515 -37.27 -19.62 -15.88
C ALA A 515 -36.08 -19.10 -16.69
N ALA A 516 -36.23 -17.96 -17.36
CA ALA A 516 -35.13 -17.31 -18.08
C ALA A 516 -34.16 -16.58 -17.13
N SER A 517 -34.70 -15.91 -16.10
CA SER A 517 -33.89 -15.23 -15.08
C SER A 517 -34.58 -15.37 -13.71
N PRO A 518 -34.12 -16.29 -12.85
CA PRO A 518 -34.73 -16.52 -11.54
C PRO A 518 -34.68 -15.25 -10.67
N LEU A 519 -35.84 -14.87 -10.12
CA LEU A 519 -35.92 -13.73 -9.22
C LEU A 519 -35.08 -13.96 -7.95
N PRO A 520 -34.36 -12.94 -7.47
CA PRO A 520 -33.61 -13.03 -6.22
C PRO A 520 -34.56 -13.16 -5.02
N GLU A 521 -34.02 -13.54 -3.86
CA GLU A 521 -34.80 -13.57 -2.62
C GLU A 521 -35.24 -12.16 -2.22
N GLY A 522 -36.53 -12.01 -1.94
CA GLY A 522 -37.15 -10.70 -1.73
C GLY A 522 -38.66 -10.73 -1.89
N LYS A 523 -39.29 -9.56 -1.85
CA LYS A 523 -40.75 -9.40 -1.96
C LYS A 523 -41.23 -9.77 -3.37
N ALA A 524 -40.45 -9.47 -4.41
CA ALA A 524 -40.81 -9.80 -5.79
C ALA A 524 -40.95 -11.32 -5.98
N ARG A 525 -39.97 -12.10 -5.48
CA ARG A 525 -40.02 -13.57 -5.53
C ARG A 525 -41.13 -14.14 -4.67
N ALA A 526 -41.32 -13.64 -3.44
CA ALA A 526 -42.42 -14.08 -2.59
C ALA A 526 -43.78 -13.89 -3.28
N CYS A 527 -43.99 -12.72 -3.91
CA CYS A 527 -45.20 -12.44 -4.68
C CYS A 527 -45.38 -13.40 -5.87
N ALA A 528 -44.30 -13.74 -6.58
CA ALA A 528 -44.34 -14.67 -7.70
C ALA A 528 -44.64 -16.11 -7.24
N VAL A 529 -44.03 -16.57 -6.15
CA VAL A 529 -44.26 -17.89 -5.55
C VAL A 529 -45.72 -18.02 -5.09
N ASP A 530 -46.25 -17.02 -4.38
CA ASP A 530 -47.65 -17.01 -3.92
C ASP A 530 -48.65 -16.99 -5.09
N ALA A 531 -48.34 -16.26 -6.16
CA ALA A 531 -49.21 -16.19 -7.34
C ALA A 531 -49.23 -17.52 -8.10
N VAL A 532 -48.07 -18.12 -8.35
CA VAL A 532 -47.97 -19.42 -9.04
C VAL A 532 -48.52 -20.55 -8.16
N GLY A 533 -48.23 -20.56 -6.87
CA GLY A 533 -48.72 -21.56 -5.92
C GLY A 533 -50.24 -21.57 -5.82
N ARG A 534 -50.89 -20.39 -5.80
CA ARG A 534 -52.36 -20.30 -5.85
C ARG A 534 -52.92 -20.70 -7.20
N ALA A 535 -52.28 -20.30 -8.30
CA ALA A 535 -52.75 -20.57 -9.65
C ALA A 535 -52.69 -22.06 -10.02
N VAL A 536 -51.56 -22.73 -9.77
CA VAL A 536 -51.36 -24.14 -10.16
C VAL A 536 -52.30 -25.10 -9.43
N ASN A 537 -52.78 -24.71 -8.25
CA ASN A 537 -53.77 -25.47 -7.49
C ASN A 537 -55.23 -25.07 -7.77
N SER A 538 -55.46 -24.06 -8.62
CA SER A 538 -56.80 -23.56 -8.93
C SER A 538 -57.36 -24.20 -10.21
N PRO A 539 -58.65 -24.62 -10.22
CA PRO A 539 -59.32 -25.08 -11.43
C PRO A 539 -59.38 -23.99 -12.53
N GLU A 540 -59.32 -22.71 -12.15
CA GLU A 540 -59.29 -21.57 -13.09
C GLU A 540 -58.04 -21.53 -13.98
N PHE A 541 -56.96 -22.20 -13.58
CA PHE A 541 -55.73 -22.31 -14.37
C PHE A 541 -55.65 -23.65 -15.12
N LEU A 542 -55.93 -24.76 -14.42
CA LEU A 542 -55.77 -26.10 -14.96
C LEU A 542 -56.78 -26.43 -16.07
N ASP A 543 -58.04 -26.04 -15.91
CA ASP A 543 -59.08 -26.37 -16.89
C ASP A 543 -58.87 -25.66 -18.24
N PRO A 544 -58.58 -24.34 -18.29
CA PRO A 544 -58.25 -23.67 -19.55
C PRO A 544 -56.94 -24.18 -20.18
N PHE A 545 -55.95 -24.55 -19.37
CA PHE A 545 -54.67 -25.08 -19.85
C PHE A 545 -54.84 -26.43 -20.54
N LEU A 546 -55.58 -27.35 -19.93
CA LEU A 546 -55.83 -28.69 -20.50
C LEU A 546 -56.75 -28.63 -21.73
N LYS A 547 -57.67 -27.67 -21.80
CA LYS A 547 -58.55 -27.43 -22.96
C LYS A 547 -57.79 -27.01 -24.23
N ARG A 548 -56.53 -26.53 -24.13
CA ARG A 548 -55.68 -26.25 -25.30
C ARG A 548 -55.25 -27.52 -26.07
N PHE A 549 -55.33 -28.69 -25.46
CA PHE A 549 -54.87 -29.96 -26.04
C PHE A 549 -56.03 -30.93 -26.24
N LYS A 550 -56.18 -31.44 -27.47
CA LYS A 550 -57.31 -32.31 -27.85
C LYS A 550 -57.03 -33.78 -27.54
N ALA A 551 -55.80 -34.25 -27.76
CA ALA A 551 -55.41 -35.64 -27.51
C ALA A 551 -54.95 -35.87 -26.06
N GLU A 552 -55.26 -37.05 -25.50
CA GLU A 552 -54.87 -37.42 -24.13
C GLU A 552 -53.34 -37.52 -23.96
N ALA A 553 -52.64 -38.01 -25.00
CA ALA A 553 -51.19 -38.05 -25.04
C ALA A 553 -50.55 -36.63 -25.01
N GLU A 554 -51.14 -35.67 -25.73
CA GLU A 554 -50.70 -34.27 -25.73
C GLU A 554 -50.90 -33.60 -24.36
N ARG A 555 -52.02 -33.91 -23.68
CA ARG A 555 -52.30 -33.40 -22.32
C ARG A 555 -51.27 -33.89 -21.31
N LYS A 556 -50.90 -35.18 -21.35
CA LYS A 556 -49.82 -35.72 -20.49
C LYS A 556 -48.49 -35.04 -20.76
N GLN A 557 -48.13 -34.83 -22.03
CA GLN A 557 -46.88 -34.15 -22.40
C GLN A 557 -46.86 -32.67 -22.00
N ALA A 558 -48.01 -31.98 -22.08
CA ALA A 558 -48.14 -30.59 -21.66
C ALA A 558 -48.02 -30.43 -20.13
N LEU A 559 -48.58 -31.34 -19.35
CA LEU A 559 -48.41 -31.36 -17.88
C LEU A 559 -46.95 -31.62 -17.46
N LEU A 560 -46.24 -32.51 -18.17
CA LEU A 560 -44.81 -32.73 -17.95
C LEU A 560 -43.99 -31.47 -18.27
N SER A 561 -44.33 -30.78 -19.36
CA SER A 561 -43.70 -29.51 -19.74
C SER A 561 -43.97 -28.41 -18.70
N LEU A 562 -45.20 -28.32 -18.17
CA LEU A 562 -45.57 -27.38 -17.12
C LEU A 562 -44.79 -27.67 -15.82
N ARG A 563 -44.66 -28.93 -15.44
CA ARG A 563 -43.87 -29.34 -14.26
C ARG A 563 -42.39 -29.02 -14.44
N SER A 564 -41.85 -29.24 -15.64
CA SER A 564 -40.48 -28.84 -15.98
C SER A 564 -40.29 -27.33 -15.85
N LEU A 565 -41.24 -26.54 -16.34
CA LEU A 565 -41.21 -25.07 -16.26
C LEU A 565 -41.36 -24.55 -14.81
N LEU A 566 -42.19 -25.20 -13.99
CA LEU A 566 -42.29 -24.93 -12.55
C LEU A 566 -40.95 -25.17 -11.84
N LYS A 567 -40.26 -26.25 -12.20
CA LYS A 567 -38.96 -26.58 -11.63
C LYS A 567 -37.87 -25.61 -12.08
N SER A 568 -37.82 -25.26 -13.37
CA SER A 568 -36.80 -24.37 -13.92
C SER A 568 -37.00 -22.91 -13.52
N SER A 569 -38.23 -22.47 -13.23
CA SER A 569 -38.52 -21.12 -12.75
C SER A 569 -38.12 -20.86 -11.30
N GLY A 570 -37.78 -21.90 -10.52
CA GLY A 570 -37.42 -21.75 -9.11
C GLY A 570 -38.55 -21.25 -8.21
N LEU A 571 -39.80 -21.30 -8.70
CA LEU A 571 -41.03 -20.87 -8.02
C LEU A 571 -41.82 -22.03 -7.41
N ALA A 572 -41.36 -23.27 -7.59
CA ALA A 572 -41.95 -24.42 -6.91
C ALA A 572 -41.76 -24.23 -5.39
N GLY A 573 -42.87 -24.15 -4.64
CA GLY A 573 -42.84 -24.18 -3.19
C GLY A 573 -42.07 -25.42 -2.72
N ARG A 574 -41.25 -25.26 -1.68
CA ARG A 574 -40.65 -26.40 -1.00
C ARG A 574 -41.72 -27.32 -0.43
#